data_AF-A0A6I4TL18-F1
#
_entry.id   AF-A0A6I4TL18-F1
#
_cell.length_a   1.000
_cell.length_b   1.000
_cell.length_c   1.000
_cell.angle_alpha   90.00
_cell.angle_beta   90.00
_cell.angle_gamma   90.00
#
_symmetry.space_group_name_H-M   'P 1'
#
loop_
_entity.id
_entity.type
_entity.pdbx_description
1 polymer ?
#
loop_
_entity_poly.entity_id
_entity_poly.type
_entity_poly.pdbx_seq_one_letter_code
_entity_poly.pdbx_strand_id
1 'polypeptide(L)' 'MLIRSIEKFLRTHEMPPTKFGRLAAHDPRFVLDLRMGREPRSGTEARIRGFMMGFEAGRGEALTQEATHVG' A
#
# COMPACT_ATOMS: atom_id res chain seq x y z
N MET A 1 5.62 -7.84 11.63
CA MET A 1 5.40 -6.40 11.90
C MET A 1 4.88 -5.72 10.63
N LEU A 2 3.70 -5.08 10.69
CA LEU A 2 3.02 -4.45 9.54
C LEU A 2 3.93 -3.49 8.75
N ILE A 3 4.74 -2.70 9.46
CA ILE A 3 5.61 -1.68 8.84
C ILE A 3 6.57 -2.28 7.81
N ARG A 4 7.13 -3.47 8.04
CA ARG A 4 8.04 -4.11 7.07
C ARG A 4 7.35 -4.46 5.76
N SER A 5 6.10 -4.92 5.83
CA SER A 5 5.30 -5.23 4.64
C SER A 5 4.97 -3.96 3.86
N ILE A 6 4.59 -2.89 4.56
CA ILE A 6 4.37 -1.58 3.95
C ILE A 6 5.64 -1.10 3.26
N GLU A 7 6.80 -1.13 3.91
CA GLU A 7 8.05 -0.66 3.30
C GLU A 7 8.47 -1.45 2.06
N LYS A 8 8.24 -2.77 2.06
CA LYS A 8 8.44 -3.59 0.86
C LYS A 8 7.51 -3.14 -0.26
N PHE A 9 6.22 -2.95 0.04
CA PHE A 9 5.23 -2.47 -0.92
C PHE A 9 5.61 -1.11 -1.51
N LEU A 10 6.03 -0.14 -0.67
CA LEU A 10 6.46 1.18 -1.13
C LEU A 10 7.64 1.09 -2.09
N ARG A 11 8.61 0.20 -1.82
CA ARG A 11 9.77 -0.02 -2.71
C ARG A 11 9.37 -0.70 -4.02
N THR A 12 8.53 -1.73 -3.96
CA THR A 12 8.08 -2.47 -5.16
C THR A 12 7.29 -1.59 -6.11
N HIS A 13 6.46 -0.68 -5.58
CA HIS A 13 5.57 0.17 -6.37
C HIS A 13 6.05 1.62 -6.52
N GLU A 14 7.30 1.89 -6.11
CA GLU A 14 7.91 3.24 -6.09
C GLU A 14 6.96 4.32 -5.50
N MET A 15 6.19 3.92 -4.48
CA MET A 15 5.11 4.73 -3.94
C MET A 15 5.62 5.57 -2.76
N PRO A 16 5.39 6.89 -2.74
CA PRO A 16 5.72 7.72 -1.59
C PRO A 16 4.92 7.30 -0.34
N PRO A 17 5.54 7.29 0.86
CA PRO A 17 4.86 6.94 2.12
C PRO A 17 3.60 7.79 2.41
N THR A 18 3.66 9.07 2.06
CA THR A 18 2.56 10.03 2.22
C THR A 18 1.38 9.74 1.28
N LYS A 19 1.68 9.31 0.05
CA LYS A 19 0.67 8.87 -0.92
C LYS A 19 -0.01 7.59 -0.45
N PHE A 20 0.78 6.61 0.00
CA PHE A 20 0.24 5.38 0.58
C PHE A 20 -0.67 5.65 1.78
N GLY A 21 -0.21 6.47 2.73
CA GLY A 21 -1.00 6.83 3.91
C GLY A 21 -2.34 7.46 3.55
N ARG A 22 -2.36 8.35 2.55
CA ARG A 22 -3.59 8.96 2.03
C ARG A 22 -4.53 7.94 1.37
N LEU A 23 -4.01 7.01 0.58
CA LEU A 23 -4.80 6.02 -0.16
C LEU A 23 -5.33 4.88 0.73
N ALA A 24 -4.50 4.37 1.65
CA ALA A 24 -4.80 3.17 2.42
C ALA A 24 -5.40 3.47 3.81
N ALA A 25 -4.94 4.56 4.45
CA ALA A 25 -5.30 4.93 5.82
C ALA A 25 -6.10 6.23 5.93
N HIS A 26 -6.28 6.99 4.83
CA HIS A 26 -6.75 8.38 4.85
C HIS A 26 -5.92 9.31 5.76
N ASP A 27 -4.66 8.94 6.02
CA ASP A 27 -3.74 9.66 6.90
C ASP A 27 -2.34 9.70 6.25
N PRO A 28 -1.88 10.85 5.72
CA PRO A 28 -0.58 10.95 5.06
C PRO A 28 0.61 10.76 6.03
N ARG A 29 0.40 10.89 7.34
CA ARG A 29 1.44 10.66 8.36
C ARG A 29 1.49 9.22 8.82
N PHE A 30 0.54 8.38 8.43
CA PHE A 30 0.40 7.01 8.91
C PHE A 30 1.71 6.21 8.89
N VAL A 31 2.39 6.15 7.73
CA VAL A 31 3.65 5.40 7.60
C VAL A 31 4.78 6.01 8.43
N LEU A 32 4.83 7.34 8.53
CA LEU A 32 5.83 8.03 9.35
C LEU A 32 5.62 7.69 10.82
N ASP A 33 4.38 7.76 11.31
CA ASP A 33 4.09 7.46 12.70
C ASP A 33 4.37 5.98 13.02
N LEU A 34 4.09 5.05 12.10
CA LEU A 34 4.47 3.63 12.25
C LEU A 34 5.98 3.44 12.38
N ARG A 35 6.80 4.25 11.67
CA ARG A 35 8.27 4.24 11.82
C ARG A 35 8.72 4.79 13.16
N MET A 36 7.96 5.70 13.74
CA MET A 36 8.20 6.26 15.08
C MET A 36 7.68 5.35 16.20
N GLY A 37 7.20 4.14 15.89
CA GLY A 37 6.74 3.17 16.88
C GLY A 37 5.23 3.21 17.19
N ARG A 38 4.44 3.96 16.42
CA ARG A 38 2.96 3.88 16.52
C ARG A 38 2.52 2.47 16.20
N GLU A 39 1.66 1.91 17.05
CA GLU A 39 0.99 0.65 16.77
C GLU A 39 -0.40 0.91 16.19
N PRO A 40 -0.71 0.41 14.99
CA PRO A 40 -2.03 0.55 14.40
C PRO A 40 -3.01 -0.38 15.13
N ARG A 41 -4.24 0.10 15.35
CA ARG A 41 -5.32 -0.76 15.86
C ARG A 41 -5.62 -1.87 14.86
N SER A 42 -6.13 -3.01 15.34
CA SER A 42 -6.41 -4.20 14.52
C SER A 42 -7.29 -3.91 13.29
N GLY A 43 -8.28 -3.01 13.42
CA GLY A 43 -9.12 -2.58 12.30
C GLY A 43 -8.35 -1.78 11.23
N THR A 44 -7.44 -0.90 11.64
CA THR A 44 -6.55 -0.18 10.71
C THR A 44 -5.61 -1.15 10.02
N GLU A 45 -5.03 -2.09 10.76
CA GLU A 45 -4.14 -3.09 10.20
C GLU A 45 -4.83 -3.96 9.13
N ALA A 46 -6.06 -4.42 9.39
CA ALA A 46 -6.86 -5.16 8.42
C ALA A 46 -7.14 -4.35 7.15
N ARG A 47 -7.51 -3.07 7.28
CA ARG A 47 -7.72 -2.16 6.14
C ARG A 47 -6.47 -2.00 5.30
N ILE A 48 -5.31 -1.81 5.94
CA ILE A 48 -4.02 -1.66 5.25
C ILE A 48 -3.64 -2.93 4.49
N ARG A 49 -3.81 -4.10 5.11
CA ARG A 49 -3.61 -5.38 4.43
C ARG A 49 -4.53 -5.55 3.22
N GLY A 50 -5.82 -5.25 3.38
CA GLY A 50 -6.80 -5.30 2.30
C GLY A 50 -6.45 -4.37 1.14
N PHE A 51 -6.00 -3.15 1.44
CA PHE A 51 -5.52 -2.21 0.42
C PHE A 51 -4.33 -2.77 -0.37
N MET A 52 -3.30 -3.28 0.31
CA MET A 52 -2.12 -3.84 -0.37
C MET A 52 -2.51 -5.04 -1.24
N MET A 53 -3.36 -5.94 -0.75
CA MET A 53 -3.84 -7.09 -1.52
C MET A 53 -4.65 -6.66 -2.75
N GLY A 54 -5.58 -5.71 -2.60
CA GLY A 54 -6.37 -5.18 -3.70
C GLY A 54 -5.53 -4.44 -4.75
N PHE A 55 -4.46 -3.75 -4.31
CA PHE A 55 -3.54 -3.07 -5.22
C PHE A 55 -2.74 -4.05 -6.08
N GLU A 56 -2.26 -5.15 -5.50
CA GLU A 56 -1.59 -6.21 -6.27
C GLU A 56 -2.54 -6.90 -7.26
N ALA A 57 -3.79 -7.16 -6.84
CA ALA A 57 -4.81 -7.75 -7.71
C ALA A 57 -5.15 -6.83 -8.91
N GLY A 58 -5.41 -5.54 -8.63
CA GLY A 58 -5.70 -4.56 -9.69
C GLY A 58 -4.52 -4.29 -10.62
N ARG A 59 -3.27 -4.43 -10.15
CA ARG A 59 -2.10 -4.37 -11.02
C ARG A 59 -1.93 -5.61 -11.89
N GLY A 60 -2.28 -6.80 -11.38
CA GLY A 60 -2.35 -8.00 -12.22
C GLY A 60 -3.29 -7.82 -13.41
N GLU A 61 -4.42 -7.14 -13.19
CA GLU A 61 -5.37 -6.77 -14.24
C GLU A 61 -4.82 -5.67 -15.16
N ALA A 62 -4.22 -4.60 -14.61
CA ALA A 62 -3.66 -3.50 -15.42
C ALA A 62 -2.47 -3.93 -16.30
N LEU A 63 -1.57 -4.79 -15.80
CA LEU A 63 -0.46 -5.35 -16.59
C LEU A 63 -0.97 -6.29 -17.69
N THR A 64 -2.10 -6.96 -17.47
CA THR A 64 -2.77 -7.77 -18.51
C THR A 64 -3.42 -6.87 -19.58
N GLN A 65 -3.95 -5.71 -19.19
CA GLN A 65 -4.56 -4.76 -20.13
C GLN A 65 -3.52 -3.98 -20.95
N GLU A 66 -2.37 -3.62 -20.38
CA GLU A 66 -1.28 -2.98 -21.13
C GLU A 66 -0.65 -3.93 -22.18
N ALA A 67 -0.58 -5.23 -21.89
CA ALA A 67 -0.13 -6.23 -22.86
C ALA A 67 -1.10 -6.44 -24.05
N THR A 68 -2.35 -6.00 -23.92
CA THR A 68 -3.40 -6.19 -24.93
C THR A 68 -3.57 -4.99 -25.87
N HIS A 69 -2.99 -3.81 -25.57
CA HIS A 69 -3.20 -2.58 -26.35
C HIS A 69 -2.01 -2.15 -27.24
N VAL A 70 -1.01 -3.02 -27.45
CA VAL A 70 0.01 -2.81 -28.50
C VAL A 70 -0.36 -3.69 -29.69
N GLY A 71 -1.16 -3.14 -30.61
CA GLY A 71 -1.57 -3.76 -31.86
C GLY A 71 -1.90 -2.70 -32.89
#